data_AF-X1TMR3-F1
#
_entry.id   AF-X1TMR3-F1
#
_cell.length_a   1.000
_cell.length_b   1.000
_cell.length_c   1.000
_cell.angle_alpha   90.00
_cell.angle_beta   90.00
_cell.angle_gamma   90.00
#
_symmetry.space_group_name_H-M   'P 1'
#
loop_
_entity.id
_entity.type
_entity.pdbx_description
1 polymer ?
#
loop_
_entity_poly.entity_id
_entity_poly.type
_entity_poly.pdbx_seq_one_letter_code
_entity_poly.pdbx_strand_id
1 'polypeptide(L)'
;EQKVIKDLLLSNQINKALSKIEQMIRNPYDLKEKDKLIKLSTYISRNHQGITNQIRLKDKGIERAGAIESSVNQAIASRFKKKGMSWSKRGALALLKIKETIINGEWDDWWETERERNIKITEFKPPLSASHFNKETESSPIVEVTMPALKGPDQGKPWVGVLRKLSEAGYYN
;
A
#
# COMPACT_ATOMS: atom_id res chain seq x y z
N GLU A 1 25.12 0.21 12.52
CA GLU A 1 24.28 0.92 13.52
C GLU A 1 22.82 0.47 13.54
N GLN A 2 22.12 0.38 12.40
CA GLN A 2 20.73 -0.07 12.35
C GLN A 2 20.47 -1.45 12.98
N LYS A 3 21.39 -2.42 12.78
CA LYS A 3 21.32 -3.75 13.40
C LYS A 3 21.29 -3.67 14.93
N VAL A 4 22.11 -2.79 15.51
CA VAL A 4 22.20 -2.60 16.97
C VAL A 4 20.89 -2.03 17.54
N ILE A 5 20.31 -1.02 16.87
CA ILE A 5 19.01 -0.45 17.29
C ILE A 5 17.93 -1.53 17.22
N LYS A 6 17.88 -2.31 16.13
CA LYS A 6 16.94 -3.42 15.99
C LYS A 6 17.07 -4.44 17.12
N ASP A 7 18.28 -4.85 17.45
CA ASP A 7 18.54 -5.84 18.50
C ASP A 7 18.15 -5.31 19.89
N LEU A 8 18.39 -4.01 20.15
CA LEU A 8 17.95 -3.35 21.39
C LEU A 8 16.43 -3.30 21.51
N LEU A 9 15.72 -2.98 20.42
CA LEU A 9 14.26 -3.00 20.40
C LEU A 9 13.74 -4.42 20.69
N LEU A 10 14.27 -5.43 19.99
CA LEU A 10 13.90 -6.84 20.18
C LEU A 10 14.17 -7.36 21.60
N SER A 11 15.13 -6.76 22.31
CA SER A 11 15.51 -7.12 23.68
C SER A 11 14.85 -6.28 24.78
N ASN A 12 13.78 -5.52 24.45
CA ASN A 12 13.09 -4.57 25.34
C ASN A 12 13.92 -3.38 25.82
N GLN A 13 15.09 -3.14 25.26
CA GLN A 13 15.98 -2.10 25.72
C GLN A 13 15.64 -0.77 25.02
N ILE A 14 14.36 -0.36 25.12
CA ILE A 14 13.79 0.79 24.39
C ILE A 14 14.53 2.08 24.74
N ASN A 15 14.80 2.32 26.02
CA ASN A 15 15.54 3.52 26.46
C ASN A 15 16.95 3.58 25.87
N LYS A 16 17.66 2.45 25.83
CA LYS A 16 19.00 2.38 25.21
C LYS A 16 18.93 2.59 23.69
N ALA A 17 17.90 2.07 23.04
CA ALA A 17 17.66 2.31 21.61
C ALA A 17 17.40 3.80 21.33
N LEU A 18 16.56 4.46 22.15
CA LEU A 18 16.29 5.89 22.05
C LEU A 18 17.54 6.73 22.27
N SER A 19 18.33 6.44 23.31
CA SER A 19 19.61 7.14 23.54
C SER A 19 20.57 7.00 22.36
N LYS A 20 20.59 5.84 21.70
CA LYS A 20 21.42 5.64 20.51
C LYS A 20 20.92 6.44 19.31
N ILE A 21 19.60 6.50 19.10
CA ILE A 21 18.99 7.34 18.05
C ILE A 21 19.25 8.83 18.33
N GLU A 22 19.16 9.27 19.58
CA GLU A 22 19.49 10.65 19.97
C GLU A 22 20.95 11.02 19.70
N GLN A 23 21.89 10.09 19.94
CA GLN A 23 23.30 10.29 19.54
C GLN A 23 23.43 10.49 18.03
N MET A 24 22.71 9.71 17.23
CA MET A 24 22.71 9.84 15.76
C MET A 24 22.06 11.15 15.30
N ILE A 25 21.03 11.64 16.01
CA ILE A 25 20.41 12.94 15.72
C ILE A 25 21.38 14.12 15.98
N ARG A 26 22.31 13.98 16.94
CA ARG A 26 23.31 15.01 17.25
C ARG A 26 24.40 15.11 16.18
N ASN A 27 24.72 14.01 15.51
CA ASN A 27 25.70 13.99 14.42
C ASN A 27 25.12 13.30 13.16
N PRO A 28 24.14 13.93 12.50
CA PRO A 28 23.51 13.35 11.33
C PRO A 28 24.39 13.52 10.09
N TYR A 29 24.32 12.60 9.14
CA TYR A 29 25.01 12.69 7.86
C TYR A 29 24.43 13.83 6.98
N ASP A 30 23.10 13.97 6.97
CA ASP A 30 22.41 15.07 6.28
C ASP A 30 21.09 15.47 6.99
N LEU A 31 20.46 16.56 6.52
CA LEU A 31 19.20 17.07 7.06
C LEU A 31 18.02 16.09 6.90
N LYS A 32 18.02 15.29 5.83
CA LYS A 32 16.96 14.33 5.52
C LYS A 32 17.02 13.11 6.44
N GLU A 33 18.23 12.66 6.77
CA GLU A 33 18.50 11.63 7.75
C GLU A 33 18.12 12.11 9.15
N LYS A 34 18.49 13.34 9.52
CA LYS A 34 18.07 13.94 10.80
C LYS A 34 16.56 13.90 10.97
N ASP A 35 15.81 14.32 9.96
CA ASP A 35 14.33 14.28 9.97
C ASP A 35 13.80 12.84 10.11
N LYS A 36 14.37 11.86 9.39
CA LYS A 36 14.00 10.44 9.52
C LYS A 36 14.28 9.91 10.94
N LEU A 37 15.42 10.25 11.54
CA LEU A 37 15.79 9.83 12.89
C LEU A 37 14.87 10.44 13.95
N ILE A 38 14.51 11.73 13.80
CA ILE A 38 13.54 12.39 14.67
C ILE A 38 12.17 11.70 14.57
N LYS A 39 11.70 11.40 13.35
CA LYS A 39 10.45 10.67 13.13
C LYS A 39 10.48 9.27 13.75
N LEU A 40 11.58 8.55 13.59
CA LEU A 40 11.78 7.23 14.19
C LEU A 40 11.75 7.29 15.73
N SER A 41 12.50 8.23 16.33
CA SER A 41 12.53 8.43 17.79
C SER A 41 11.13 8.74 18.33
N THR A 42 10.42 9.67 17.67
CA THR A 42 9.05 10.05 18.02
C THR A 42 8.09 8.86 17.94
N TYR A 43 8.19 8.06 16.88
CA TYR A 43 7.35 6.89 16.70
C TYR A 43 7.59 5.86 17.80
N ILE A 44 8.86 5.52 18.08
CA ILE A 44 9.23 4.54 19.11
C ILE A 44 8.76 5.01 20.48
N SER A 45 8.99 6.28 20.83
CA SER A 45 8.56 6.85 22.11
C SER A 45 7.04 6.79 22.29
N ARG A 46 6.26 7.17 21.26
CA ARG A 46 4.79 7.13 21.32
C ARG A 46 4.21 5.72 21.36
N ASN A 47 4.90 4.74 20.76
CA ASN A 47 4.39 3.37 20.61
C ASN A 47 5.15 2.35 21.49
N HIS A 48 5.93 2.81 22.48
CA HIS A 48 6.84 1.95 23.26
C HIS A 48 6.13 0.77 23.95
N GLN A 49 4.89 0.99 24.44
CA GLN A 49 4.08 -0.06 25.06
C GLN A 49 3.74 -1.19 24.07
N GLY A 50 3.38 -0.83 22.83
CA GLY A 50 3.08 -1.80 21.77
C GLY A 50 4.31 -2.57 21.31
N ILE A 51 5.47 -1.91 21.24
CA ILE A 51 6.75 -2.54 20.89
C ILE A 51 7.19 -3.53 21.98
N THR A 52 7.01 -3.17 23.26
CA THR A 52 7.37 -4.02 24.42
C THR A 52 6.61 -5.35 24.41
N ASN A 53 5.38 -5.37 23.89
CA ASN A 53 4.56 -6.58 23.83
C ASN A 53 5.16 -7.71 22.97
N GLN A 54 6.12 -7.43 22.09
CA GLN A 54 6.75 -8.46 21.25
C GLN A 54 7.48 -9.55 22.05
N ILE A 55 8.01 -9.23 23.23
CA ILE A 55 8.67 -10.23 24.09
C ILE A 55 7.66 -11.14 24.75
N ARG A 56 6.55 -10.55 25.24
CA ARG A 56 5.40 -11.32 25.76
C ARG A 56 4.79 -12.24 24.70
N LEU A 57 4.87 -11.85 23.43
CA LEU A 57 4.39 -12.64 22.30
C LEU A 57 5.38 -13.76 21.91
N LYS A 58 6.68 -13.53 22.11
CA LYS A 58 7.71 -14.55 21.89
C LYS A 58 7.52 -15.77 22.79
N ASP A 59 7.18 -15.55 24.06
CA ASP A 59 6.85 -16.63 25.02
C ASP A 59 5.61 -17.44 24.60
N LYS A 60 4.78 -16.89 23.70
CA LYS A 60 3.61 -17.57 23.12
C LYS A 60 3.89 -18.21 21.76
N GLY A 61 5.16 -18.32 21.34
CA GLY A 61 5.55 -18.84 20.03
C GLY A 61 5.26 -17.89 18.86
N ILE A 62 4.83 -16.66 19.12
CA ILE A 62 4.58 -15.63 18.11
C ILE A 62 5.88 -14.81 17.97
N GLU A 63 6.90 -15.44 17.40
CA GLU A 63 8.27 -14.87 17.42
C GLU A 63 8.47 -13.71 16.44
N ARG A 64 7.71 -13.65 15.34
CA ARG A 64 7.95 -12.70 14.25
C ARG A 64 6.68 -12.23 13.55
N ALA A 65 6.31 -10.96 13.77
CA ALA A 65 5.30 -10.27 12.98
C ALA A 65 5.64 -10.18 11.47
N GLY A 66 6.90 -10.39 11.08
CA GLY A 66 7.30 -10.43 9.67
C GLY A 66 6.66 -11.58 8.88
N ALA A 67 6.29 -12.69 9.53
CA ALA A 67 5.54 -13.75 8.88
C ALA A 67 4.11 -13.29 8.54
N ILE A 68 3.49 -12.47 9.39
CA ILE A 68 2.11 -11.98 9.20
C ILE A 68 1.97 -11.20 7.91
N GLU A 69 2.91 -10.30 7.59
CA GLU A 69 2.85 -9.53 6.34
C GLU A 69 2.95 -10.44 5.11
N SER A 70 3.86 -11.42 5.15
CA SER A 70 4.00 -12.40 4.07
C SER A 70 2.75 -13.28 3.93
N SER A 71 2.21 -13.76 5.05
CA SER A 71 0.97 -14.56 5.10
C SER A 71 -0.22 -13.77 4.58
N VAL A 72 -0.42 -12.52 5.01
CA VAL A 72 -1.49 -11.64 4.51
C VAL A 72 -1.30 -11.36 3.02
N ASN A 73 -0.06 -11.14 2.57
CA ASN A 73 0.22 -10.93 1.16
C ASN A 73 -0.11 -12.17 0.32
N GLN A 74 0.30 -13.36 0.77
CA GLN A 74 0.03 -14.62 0.09
C GLN A 74 -1.46 -14.96 0.09
N ALA A 75 -2.11 -14.87 1.25
CA ALA A 75 -3.50 -15.25 1.45
C ALA A 75 -4.48 -14.29 0.75
N ILE A 76 -4.26 -12.97 0.91
CA ILE A 76 -5.21 -11.92 0.53
C ILE A 76 -4.60 -11.04 -0.56
N ALA A 77 -3.54 -10.28 -0.27
CA ALA A 77 -3.16 -9.14 -1.11
C ALA A 77 -2.73 -9.53 -2.54
N SER A 78 -2.19 -10.73 -2.74
CA SER A 78 -1.83 -11.27 -4.04
C SER A 78 -3.01 -11.37 -5.02
N ARG A 79 -4.24 -11.60 -4.51
CA ARG A 79 -5.47 -11.63 -5.31
C ARG A 79 -6.05 -10.24 -5.57
N PHE A 80 -5.80 -9.30 -4.69
CA PHE A 80 -6.33 -7.94 -4.81
C PHE A 80 -5.43 -6.99 -5.62
N LYS A 81 -4.11 -7.19 -5.57
CA LYS A 81 -3.13 -6.22 -6.10
C LYS A 81 -2.44 -6.66 -7.39
N LYS A 82 -2.59 -7.92 -7.83
CA LYS A 82 -1.96 -8.39 -9.08
C LYS A 82 -2.81 -8.03 -10.30
N LYS A 83 -2.15 -7.84 -11.45
CA LYS A 83 -2.74 -7.70 -12.81
C LYS A 83 -3.69 -6.51 -13.04
N GLY A 84 -3.46 -5.37 -12.38
CA GLY A 84 -4.28 -4.16 -12.63
C GLY A 84 -5.75 -4.31 -12.23
N MET A 85 -6.05 -5.23 -11.32
CA MET A 85 -7.41 -5.47 -10.83
C MET A 85 -7.84 -4.34 -9.89
N SER A 86 -9.02 -3.78 -10.13
CA SER A 86 -9.71 -2.89 -9.21
C SER A 86 -11.01 -3.55 -8.76
N TRP A 87 -11.28 -3.51 -7.46
CA TRP A 87 -12.46 -4.14 -6.87
C TRP A 87 -13.33 -3.06 -6.24
N SER A 88 -14.64 -3.10 -6.49
CA SER A 88 -15.58 -2.30 -5.71
C SER A 88 -15.52 -2.72 -4.24
N LYS A 89 -15.87 -1.83 -3.29
CA LYS A 89 -15.87 -2.16 -1.86
C LYS A 89 -16.69 -3.42 -1.55
N ARG A 90 -17.84 -3.60 -2.23
CA ARG A 90 -18.70 -4.79 -2.08
C ARG A 90 -18.04 -6.04 -2.65
N GLY A 91 -17.44 -5.97 -3.85
CA GLY A 91 -16.74 -7.10 -4.45
C GLY A 91 -15.51 -7.53 -3.65
N ALA A 92 -14.77 -6.55 -3.13
CA ALA A 92 -13.64 -6.77 -2.24
C ALA A 92 -14.05 -7.52 -0.96
N LEU A 93 -15.14 -7.10 -0.32
CA LEU A 93 -15.67 -7.75 0.87
C LEU A 93 -16.11 -9.20 0.60
N ALA A 94 -16.82 -9.42 -0.51
CA ALA A 94 -17.26 -10.77 -0.89
C ALA A 94 -16.06 -11.71 -1.12
N LEU A 95 -15.04 -11.22 -1.84
CA LEU A 95 -13.82 -11.98 -2.07
C LEU A 95 -13.05 -12.27 -0.77
N LEU A 96 -13.06 -11.33 0.18
CA LEU A 96 -12.43 -11.52 1.49
C LEU A 96 -13.13 -12.63 2.29
N LYS A 97 -14.47 -12.68 2.29
CA LYS A 97 -15.23 -13.74 2.96
C LYS A 97 -14.96 -15.12 2.38
N ILE A 98 -14.84 -15.23 1.06
CA ILE A 98 -14.44 -16.48 0.41
C ILE A 98 -13.02 -16.89 0.85
N LYS A 99 -12.11 -15.92 0.96
CA LYS A 99 -10.74 -16.20 1.41
C LYS A 99 -10.69 -16.63 2.88
N GLU A 100 -11.51 -16.03 3.71
CA GLU A 100 -11.67 -16.38 5.13
C GLU A 100 -12.11 -17.85 5.28
N THR A 101 -13.17 -18.28 4.57
CA THR A 101 -13.64 -19.67 4.65
C THR A 101 -12.60 -20.68 4.15
N ILE A 102 -11.84 -20.34 3.10
CA ILE A 102 -10.72 -21.18 2.63
C ILE A 102 -9.62 -21.31 3.71
N ILE A 103 -9.26 -20.21 4.37
CA ILE A 103 -8.20 -20.23 5.40
C ILE A 103 -8.66 -21.00 6.64
N ASN A 104 -9.94 -20.91 6.99
CA ASN A 104 -10.52 -21.66 8.10
C ASN A 104 -10.74 -23.15 7.78
N GLY A 105 -10.58 -23.58 6.53
CA GLY A 105 -10.88 -24.96 6.11
C GLY A 105 -12.37 -25.25 5.98
N GLU A 106 -13.21 -24.22 6.02
CA GLU A 106 -14.68 -24.29 5.96
C GLU A 106 -15.20 -24.16 4.52
N TRP A 107 -14.30 -24.01 3.54
CA TRP A 107 -14.68 -23.77 2.15
C TRP A 107 -15.46 -24.94 1.56
N ASP A 108 -15.01 -26.17 1.78
CA ASP A 108 -15.63 -27.35 1.18
C ASP A 108 -17.05 -27.55 1.75
N ASP A 109 -17.21 -27.46 3.08
CA ASP A 109 -18.51 -27.54 3.77
C ASP A 109 -19.48 -26.45 3.28
N TRP A 110 -18.99 -25.20 3.19
CA TRP A 110 -19.79 -24.09 2.70
C TRP A 110 -20.17 -24.27 1.23
N TRP A 111 -19.23 -24.71 0.40
CA TRP A 111 -19.44 -24.92 -1.02
C TRP A 111 -20.45 -26.03 -1.29
N GLU A 112 -20.36 -27.16 -0.59
CA GLU A 112 -21.32 -28.26 -0.72
C GLU A 112 -22.73 -27.84 -0.35
N THR A 113 -22.88 -27.04 0.71
CA THR A 113 -24.19 -26.61 1.22
C THR A 113 -24.81 -25.49 0.38
N GLU A 114 -23.99 -24.53 -0.08
CA GLU A 114 -24.49 -23.25 -0.60
C GLU A 114 -24.38 -23.12 -2.13
N ARG A 115 -23.68 -24.03 -2.83
CA ARG A 115 -23.48 -23.94 -4.29
C ARG A 115 -24.79 -23.99 -5.10
N GLU A 116 -25.81 -24.64 -4.57
CA GLU A 116 -27.12 -24.76 -5.24
C GLU A 116 -28.10 -23.66 -4.83
N ARG A 117 -27.66 -22.71 -3.99
CA ARG A 117 -28.53 -21.64 -3.55
C ARG A 117 -29.00 -20.83 -4.75
N ASN A 118 -30.31 -20.65 -4.88
CA ASN A 118 -30.89 -19.84 -5.94
C ASN A 118 -30.42 -18.39 -5.80
N ILE A 119 -29.40 -18.02 -6.59
CA ILE A 119 -28.94 -16.64 -6.70
C ILE A 119 -30.00 -15.91 -7.53
N LYS A 120 -30.72 -15.00 -6.88
CA LYS A 120 -31.57 -14.05 -7.60
C LYS A 120 -30.65 -13.15 -8.42
N ILE A 121 -30.49 -13.48 -9.70
CA ILE A 121 -29.79 -12.63 -10.65
C ILE A 121 -30.62 -11.35 -10.73
N THR A 122 -30.12 -10.27 -10.11
CA THR A 122 -30.67 -8.93 -10.35
C THR A 122 -30.50 -8.60 -11.82
N GLU A 123 -31.39 -7.77 -12.37
CA GLU A 123 -31.43 -7.37 -13.78
C GLU A 123 -30.05 -7.36 -14.46
N PHE A 124 -29.93 -8.16 -15.52
CA PHE A 124 -28.75 -8.21 -16.35
C PHE A 124 -28.40 -6.78 -16.80
N LYS A 125 -27.28 -6.25 -16.31
CA LYS A 125 -26.73 -5.03 -16.87
C LYS A 125 -26.11 -5.40 -18.21
N PRO A 126 -26.67 -4.95 -19.36
CA PRO A 126 -26.05 -5.23 -20.63
C PRO A 126 -24.62 -4.70 -20.63
N PRO A 127 -23.69 -5.36 -21.35
CA PRO A 127 -22.39 -4.78 -21.58
C PRO A 127 -22.58 -3.36 -22.14
N LEU A 128 -21.69 -2.45 -21.74
CA LEU A 128 -21.70 -1.09 -22.27
C LEU A 128 -21.70 -1.15 -23.79
N SER A 129 -22.73 -0.56 -24.42
CA SER A 129 -22.80 -0.46 -25.87
C SER A 129 -21.58 0.30 -26.40
N ALA A 130 -21.15 0.01 -27.63
CA ALA A 130 -20.12 0.79 -28.32
C ALA A 130 -20.38 2.31 -28.26
N SER A 131 -21.65 2.73 -28.20
CA SER A 131 -22.02 4.15 -28.05
C SER A 131 -21.58 4.78 -26.73
N HIS A 132 -21.36 3.99 -25.66
CA HIS A 132 -20.86 4.48 -24.39
C HIS A 132 -19.35 4.79 -24.43
N PHE A 133 -18.61 4.19 -25.36
CA PHE A 133 -17.21 4.53 -25.63
C PHE A 133 -17.09 5.78 -26.51
N ASN A 134 -18.10 6.04 -27.34
CA ASN A 134 -18.22 7.24 -28.16
C ASN A 134 -18.93 8.40 -27.45
N LYS A 135 -19.42 8.17 -26.23
CA LYS A 135 -20.00 9.24 -25.43
C LYS A 135 -18.82 10.12 -25.03
N GLU A 136 -18.73 11.29 -25.66
CA GLU A 136 -17.87 12.35 -25.17
C GLU A 136 -18.22 12.52 -23.68
N THR A 137 -17.32 12.05 -22.81
CA THR A 137 -17.35 12.46 -21.41
C THR A 137 -17.45 13.96 -21.45
N GLU A 138 -18.44 14.57 -20.78
CA GLU A 138 -18.51 16.03 -20.62
C GLU A 138 -17.09 16.49 -20.41
N SER A 139 -16.54 17.13 -21.44
CA SER A 139 -15.13 17.44 -21.49
C SER A 139 -14.90 18.26 -20.25
N SER A 140 -14.23 17.67 -19.25
CA SER A 140 -13.82 18.43 -18.07
C SER A 140 -13.16 19.66 -18.67
N PRO A 141 -13.67 20.87 -18.39
CA PRO A 141 -13.45 22.06 -19.22
C PRO A 141 -11.98 22.09 -19.54
N ILE A 142 -11.63 21.89 -20.82
CA ILE A 142 -10.29 21.49 -21.31
C ILE A 142 -9.32 21.92 -20.24
N VAL A 143 -8.97 21.01 -19.33
CA VAL A 143 -8.06 21.40 -18.29
C VAL A 143 -6.83 21.74 -19.10
N GLU A 144 -6.42 23.00 -19.11
CA GLU A 144 -5.13 23.39 -19.65
C GLU A 144 -4.10 22.72 -18.73
N VAL A 145 -3.93 21.40 -18.91
CA VAL A 145 -3.04 20.58 -18.13
C VAL A 145 -1.66 21.00 -18.60
N THR A 146 -1.13 22.04 -17.98
CA THR A 146 0.27 22.37 -18.11
C THR A 146 1.05 21.20 -17.53
N MET A 147 1.84 20.51 -18.36
CA MET A 147 2.71 19.44 -17.88
C MET A 147 3.58 19.99 -16.74
N PRO A 148 3.51 19.45 -15.50
CA PRO A 148 4.28 19.97 -14.37
C PRO A 148 5.78 19.95 -14.62
N ALA A 149 6.25 19.01 -15.45
CA ALA A 149 7.64 18.92 -15.89
C ALA A 149 8.12 20.15 -16.69
N LEU A 150 7.21 20.92 -17.30
CA LEU A 150 7.53 22.14 -18.06
C LEU A 150 7.65 23.39 -17.17
N LYS A 151 7.13 23.34 -15.93
CA LYS A 151 7.20 24.45 -14.95
C LYS A 151 7.59 23.91 -13.58
N GLY A 152 8.84 24.12 -13.17
CA GLY A 152 9.31 23.67 -11.86
C GLY A 152 10.84 23.50 -11.77
N PRO A 153 11.35 22.94 -10.65
CA PRO A 153 12.79 22.81 -10.38
C PRO A 153 13.56 22.05 -11.46
N ASP A 154 12.89 21.12 -12.14
CA ASP A 154 13.47 20.23 -13.14
C ASP A 154 13.29 20.70 -14.59
N GLN A 155 12.75 21.90 -14.84
CA GLN A 155 12.45 22.40 -16.19
C GLN A 155 13.67 22.46 -17.13
N GLY A 156 14.89 22.52 -16.57
CA GLY A 156 16.14 22.56 -17.32
C GLY A 156 16.74 21.18 -17.65
N LYS A 157 16.09 20.07 -17.26
CA LYS A 157 16.65 18.73 -17.49
C LYS A 157 16.53 18.34 -18.98
N PRO A 158 17.52 17.63 -19.56
CA PRO A 158 17.52 17.26 -20.99
C PRO A 158 16.26 16.50 -21.46
N TRP A 159 15.69 15.65 -20.60
CA TRP A 159 14.49 14.88 -20.91
C TRP A 159 13.22 15.75 -21.03
N VAL A 160 13.19 16.94 -20.42
CA VAL A 160 12.07 17.89 -20.55
C VAL A 160 12.00 18.48 -21.96
N GLY A 161 13.14 18.64 -22.63
CA GLY A 161 13.17 19.09 -24.03
C GLY A 161 12.54 18.08 -25.00
N VAL A 162 12.66 16.78 -24.72
CA VAL A 162 11.99 15.72 -25.49
C VAL A 162 10.48 15.80 -25.30
N LEU A 163 10.03 15.97 -24.04
CA LEU A 163 8.60 16.11 -23.73
C LEU A 163 7.98 17.35 -24.40
N ARG A 164 8.71 18.47 -24.46
CA ARG A 164 8.26 19.69 -25.14
C ARG A 164 8.01 19.46 -26.63
N LYS A 165 8.96 18.81 -27.32
CA LYS A 165 8.81 18.44 -28.74
C LYS A 165 7.63 17.50 -28.98
N LEU A 166 7.41 16.55 -28.07
CA LEU A 166 6.28 15.61 -28.16
C LEU A 166 4.93 16.31 -27.92
N SER A 167 4.86 17.28 -27.01
CA SER A 167 3.63 18.06 -26.80
C SER A 167 3.28 18.97 -27.98
N GLU A 168 4.28 19.50 -28.68
CA GLU A 168 4.08 20.34 -29.88
C GLU A 168 3.61 19.52 -31.09
N ALA A 169 4.04 18.25 -31.19
CA ALA A 169 3.69 17.37 -32.30
C ALA A 169 2.20 16.94 -32.33
N GLY A 170 1.48 17.07 -31.21
CA GLY A 170 0.07 16.69 -31.09
C GLY A 170 -0.93 17.74 -31.59
N TYR A 171 -0.50 18.98 -31.88
CA TYR A 171 -1.39 20.08 -32.28
C TYR A 171 -1.49 20.31 -33.80
N TYR A 172 -0.74 19.54 -34.60
CA TYR A 172 -0.75 19.60 -36.06
C TYR A 172 -1.09 18.22 -36.65
N ASN A 173 -2.30 17.74 -36.38
CA ASN A 173 -3.01 16.73 -37.18
C ASN A 173 -4.51 16.89 -36.96
#